data_AF-A0A953ZZG8-F1
#
_entry.id   AF-A0A953ZZG8-F1
#
_cell.length_a   1.000
_cell.length_b   1.000
_cell.length_c   1.000
_cell.angle_alpha   90.00
_cell.angle_beta   90.00
_cell.angle_gamma   90.00
#
_symmetry.space_group_name_H-M   'P 1'
#
loop_
_entity.id
_entity.type
_entity.pdbx_description
1 polymer ?
#
loop_
_entity_poly.entity_id
_entity_poly.type
_entity_poly.pdbx_seq_one_letter_code
_entity_poly.pdbx_strand_id
1 'polypeptide(L)'
;GNLPFVDNADLHYARAGIFTPADVSFSRDGIAAESSENIETMVVHDVDVELLRRHKLRGTVQNWNDRRRDLYAVTWSEEADHHSI
;
A
#
# COMPACT_ATOMS: atom_id res chain seq x y z
N GLY A 1 -7.65 19.40 0.08
CA GLY A 1 -7.20 20.72 -0.42
C GLY A 1 -8.43 21.42 -0.92
N ASN A 2 -8.69 22.64 -0.47
CA ASN A 2 -9.98 23.28 -0.70
C ASN A 2 -10.12 23.72 -2.17
N LEU A 3 -11.14 23.20 -2.88
CA LEU A 3 -11.56 23.65 -4.20
C LEU A 3 -12.82 24.53 -4.03
N PRO A 4 -12.71 25.86 -4.12
CA PRO A 4 -13.77 26.79 -3.72
C PRO A 4 -14.99 26.85 -4.65
N PHE A 5 -15.05 26.06 -5.72
CA PHE A 5 -16.11 26.13 -6.75
C PHE A 5 -16.72 24.77 -7.13
N VAL A 6 -16.57 23.75 -6.29
CA VAL A 6 -17.14 22.42 -6.54
C VAL A 6 -18.03 22.05 -5.35
N ASP A 7 -19.32 21.80 -5.60
CA ASP A 7 -20.23 21.28 -4.59
C ASP A 7 -19.68 19.97 -3.99
N ASN A 8 -19.67 19.87 -2.66
CA ASN A 8 -19.08 18.79 -1.85
C ASN A 8 -17.54 18.73 -1.79
N ALA A 9 -16.81 19.76 -2.25
CA ALA A 9 -15.34 19.79 -2.11
C ALA A 9 -14.85 19.98 -0.65
N ASP A 10 -15.73 20.37 0.27
CA ASP A 10 -15.38 20.63 1.69
C ASP A 10 -15.46 19.37 2.58
N LEU A 11 -16.03 18.27 2.09
CA LEU A 11 -16.12 17.01 2.82
C LEU A 11 -14.93 16.11 2.45
N HIS A 12 -13.84 16.24 3.19
CA HIS A 12 -12.68 15.37 3.06
C HIS A 12 -12.67 14.33 4.17
N TYR A 13 -12.68 13.05 3.80
CA TYR A 13 -12.37 11.97 4.74
C TYR A 13 -10.85 11.87 4.91
N ALA A 14 -10.38 11.88 6.16
CA ALA A 14 -8.98 11.63 6.48
C ALA A 14 -8.85 10.78 7.75
N ARG A 15 -7.99 9.77 7.68
CA ARG A 15 -7.58 8.94 8.81
C ARG A 15 -6.13 8.56 8.63
N ALA A 16 -5.26 9.07 9.50
CA ALA A 16 -3.85 8.73 9.47
C ALA A 16 -3.63 7.33 10.07
N GLY A 17 -2.62 6.61 9.59
CA GLY A 17 -2.30 5.29 10.10
C GLY A 17 -0.89 4.83 9.74
N ILE A 18 -0.35 3.96 10.59
CA ILE A 18 0.92 3.25 10.41
C ILE A 18 0.56 1.76 10.33
N PHE A 19 0.94 1.12 9.23
CA PHE A 19 0.64 -0.29 8.97
C PHE A 19 1.92 -1.13 9.02
N THR A 20 1.78 -2.38 9.46
CA THR A 20 2.84 -3.38 9.53
C THR A 20 2.53 -4.56 8.60
N PRO A 21 3.54 -5.38 8.24
CA PRO A 21 3.26 -6.66 7.60
C PRO A 21 2.29 -7.52 8.41
N ALA A 22 1.47 -8.33 7.74
CA ALA A 22 0.54 -9.26 8.39
C ALA A 22 1.18 -10.65 8.52
N ASP A 23 2.08 -10.80 9.48
CA ASP A 23 2.75 -12.07 9.79
C ASP A 23 2.89 -12.24 11.32
N VAL A 24 3.28 -13.43 11.77
CA VAL A 24 3.27 -13.85 13.17
C VAL A 24 4.04 -12.90 14.10
N SER A 25 5.09 -12.24 13.62
CA SER A 25 5.91 -11.31 14.40
C SER A 25 5.37 -9.88 14.47
N PHE A 26 4.24 -9.57 13.83
CA PHE A 26 3.66 -8.22 13.74
C PHE A 26 2.21 -8.20 14.28
N SER A 27 1.58 -7.02 14.23
CA SER A 27 0.17 -6.92 14.60
C SER A 27 -0.69 -7.81 13.70
N ARG A 28 -1.65 -8.52 14.32
CA ARG A 28 -2.50 -9.50 13.65
C ARG A 28 -3.38 -8.89 12.57
N ASP A 29 -3.81 -7.66 12.78
CA ASP A 29 -4.61 -6.86 11.84
C ASP A 29 -3.73 -6.05 10.86
N GLY A 30 -2.41 -6.09 11.01
CA GLY A 30 -1.49 -5.29 10.21
C GLY A 30 -1.51 -3.79 10.55
N ILE A 31 -2.11 -3.40 11.67
CA ILE A 31 -2.24 -2.00 12.09
C ILE A 31 -1.33 -1.76 13.30
N ALA A 32 -0.34 -0.88 13.14
CA ALA A 32 0.53 -0.46 14.24
C ALA A 32 -0.09 0.69 15.04
N ALA A 33 -0.69 1.66 14.35
CA ALA A 33 -1.39 2.78 14.96
C ALA A 33 -2.32 3.47 13.94
N GLU A 34 -3.44 4.02 14.38
CA GLU A 34 -4.36 4.80 13.55
C GLU A 34 -4.90 6.01 14.32
N SER A 35 -5.20 7.09 13.62
CA SER A 35 -5.93 8.22 14.17
C SER A 35 -7.43 7.99 14.12
N SER A 36 -8.17 8.83 14.84
CA SER A 36 -9.60 9.00 14.61
C SER A 36 -9.87 9.70 13.27
N GLU A 37 -11.05 9.47 12.73
CA GLU A 37 -11.48 9.98 11.43
C GLU A 37 -11.80 11.47 11.52
N ASN A 38 -11.32 12.24 10.55
CA ASN A 38 -11.58 13.68 10.40
C ASN A 38 -11.15 14.52 11.62
N ILE A 39 -10.22 14.00 12.43
CA ILE A 39 -9.62 14.69 13.57
C ILE A 39 -8.15 14.93 13.28
N GLU A 40 -7.71 16.18 13.40
CA GLU A 40 -6.30 16.54 13.31
C GLU A 40 -5.50 15.82 14.40
N THR A 41 -4.67 14.84 13.99
CA THR A 41 -3.95 13.95 14.91
C THR A 41 -2.57 13.64 14.35
N MET A 42 -1.56 13.62 15.24
CA MET A 42 -0.23 13.09 14.92
C MET A 42 -0.12 11.65 15.44
N VAL A 43 0.16 10.70 14.55
CA VAL A 43 0.36 9.29 14.88
C VAL A 43 1.86 8.97 14.88
N VAL A 44 2.36 8.41 15.97
CA VAL A 44 3.78 8.03 16.13
C VAL A 44 3.86 6.57 16.59
N HIS A 45 4.76 5.79 15.99
CA HIS A 45 5.01 4.40 16.37
C HIS A 45 6.47 4.05 16.17
N ASP A 46 7.04 3.31 17.12
CA ASP A 46 8.42 2.82 17.04
C ASP A 46 8.50 1.60 16.12
N VAL A 47 9.51 1.56 15.27
CA VAL A 47 9.67 0.50 14.27
C VAL A 47 11.03 -0.19 14.41
N ASP A 48 11.01 -1.51 14.60
CA ASP A 48 12.21 -2.33 14.52
C ASP A 48 12.56 -2.65 13.06
N VAL A 49 13.56 -1.95 12.53
CA VAL A 49 14.03 -2.11 11.16
C VAL A 49 14.70 -3.46 10.92
N GLU A 50 15.35 -4.05 11.92
CA GLU A 50 15.99 -5.36 11.77
C GLU A 50 14.94 -6.47 11.74
N LEU A 51 13.86 -6.35 12.51
CA LEU A 51 12.71 -7.25 12.41
C LEU A 51 12.09 -7.19 11.00
N LEU A 52 11.86 -5.99 10.46
CA LEU A 52 11.35 -5.80 9.10
C LEU A 52 12.27 -6.42 8.05
N ARG A 53 13.59 -6.24 8.20
CA ARG A 53 14.59 -6.80 7.28
C ARG A 53 14.58 -8.33 7.31
N ARG A 54 14.51 -8.93 8.50
CA ARG A 54 14.42 -10.39 8.67
C ARG A 54 13.14 -10.93 8.05
N HIS A 55 12.00 -10.30 8.31
CA HIS A 55 10.72 -10.71 7.74
C HIS A 55 10.72 -10.62 6.21
N LYS A 56 11.32 -9.59 5.60
CA LYS A 56 11.45 -9.51 4.13
C LYS A 56 12.22 -10.69 3.51
N LEU A 57 13.17 -11.28 4.26
CA LEU A 57 14.04 -12.36 3.77
C LEU A 57 13.60 -13.77 4.22
N ARG A 58 12.83 -13.87 5.32
CA ARG A 58 12.51 -15.14 6.01
C ARG A 58 11.08 -15.19 6.53
N GLY A 59 10.23 -14.25 6.14
CA GLY A 59 8.81 -14.24 6.51
C GLY A 59 8.08 -15.45 5.95
N THR A 60 6.89 -15.72 6.51
CA THR A 60 6.03 -16.85 6.13
C THR A 60 5.67 -16.82 4.65
N VAL A 61 5.50 -15.62 4.09
CA VAL A 61 5.24 -15.39 2.67
C VAL A 61 6.23 -14.35 2.14
N GLN A 62 6.89 -14.63 1.01
CA GLN A 62 7.90 -13.74 0.43
C GLN A 62 7.48 -13.22 -0.93
N ASN A 63 6.35 -12.51 -0.98
CA ASN A 63 5.76 -11.99 -2.22
C ASN A 63 6.78 -11.34 -3.17
N TRP A 64 7.75 -10.58 -2.67
CA TRP A 64 8.77 -9.94 -3.50
C TRP A 64 9.78 -10.91 -4.13
N ASN A 65 10.15 -11.97 -3.41
CA ASN A 65 11.13 -12.97 -3.86
C ASN A 65 10.45 -14.05 -4.72
N ASP A 66 9.24 -14.45 -4.35
CA ASP A 66 8.49 -15.52 -5.01
C ASP A 66 7.74 -15.04 -6.26
N ARG A 67 7.70 -13.73 -6.53
CA ARG A 67 6.97 -13.18 -7.69
C ARG A 67 7.61 -13.61 -9.01
N ARG A 68 6.87 -14.44 -9.75
CA ARG A 68 7.15 -14.83 -11.14
C ARG A 68 6.94 -13.69 -12.13
N ARG A 69 7.99 -12.88 -12.34
CA ARG A 69 7.95 -11.73 -13.27
C ARG A 69 7.74 -12.14 -14.72
N ASP A 70 8.11 -13.37 -15.08
CA ASP A 70 7.90 -13.97 -16.39
C ASP A 70 6.41 -14.14 -16.73
N LEU A 71 5.55 -14.41 -15.74
CA LEU A 71 4.11 -14.58 -15.95
C LEU A 71 3.30 -13.28 -15.96
N TYR A 72 3.85 -12.20 -15.39
CA TYR A 72 3.17 -10.91 -15.23
C TYR A 72 3.80 -9.80 -16.07
N ALA A 73 4.66 -10.14 -17.03
CA ALA A 73 5.23 -9.19 -17.97
C ALA A 73 4.17 -8.83 -19.03
N VAL A 74 3.84 -7.54 -19.16
CA VAL A 74 2.95 -7.05 -20.22
C VAL A 74 3.82 -6.53 -21.36
N THR A 75 3.77 -7.20 -22.51
CA THR A 75 4.38 -6.76 -23.75
C THR A 75 3.27 -6.40 -24.74
N TRP A 76 3.30 -5.19 -25.28
CA TRP A 76 2.43 -4.81 -26.38
C TRP A 76 2.85 -5.56 -27.64
N SER A 77 1.91 -6.28 -28.27
CA SER A 77 2.14 -6.93 -29.57
C SER A 77 1.69 -5.99 -30.68
N GLU A 78 2.62 -5.52 -31.52
CA GLU A 78 2.34 -4.60 -32.64
C GLU A 78 1.56 -5.26 -33.80
N GLU A 79 1.32 -6.57 -33.76
CA GLU A 79 0.68 -7.32 -34.85
C GLU A 79 -0.85 -7.13 -34.95
N ALA A 80 -1.49 -6.41 -34.02
CA ALA A 80 -2.95 -6.22 -34.03
C ALA A 80 -3.43 -4.95 -34.78
N ASP A 81 -2.53 -4.03 -35.16
CA ASP A 81 -2.91 -2.69 -35.66
C ASP A 81 -2.71 -2.49 -37.18
N HIS A 82 -2.50 -3.56 -37.95
CA HIS A 82 -2.33 -3.51 -39.42
C HIS A 82 -3.42 -4.25 -40.21
N HIS A 83 -4.69 -4.07 -39.83
CA HIS A 83 -5.79 -4.35 -40.75
C HIS A 83 -6.85 -3.24 -40.73
N SER A 84 -7.17 -2.76 -41.94
CA SER A 84 -8.22 -1.79 -42.32
C SER A 84 -7.93 -0.29 -42.14
N ILE A 85 -7.40 0.32 -43.21
CA ILE A 85 -8.07 1.44 -43.90
C ILE A 85 -8.15 1.07 -45.39
#